data_AF-Q42392-F1
#
_entry.id   AF-Q42392-F1
#
_cell.length_a   1.000
_cell.length_b   1.000
_cell.length_c   1.000
_cell.angle_alpha   90.00
_cell.angle_beta   90.00
_cell.angle_gamma   90.00
#
_symmetry.space_group_name_H-M   'P 1'
#
loop_
_entity.id
_entity.type
_entity.pdbx_description
1 polymer ?
#
loop_
_entity_poly.entity_id
_entity_poly.type
_entity_poly.pdbx_seq_one_letter_code
_entity_poly.pdbx_strand_id
1 'polypeptide(L)'
;MRSITYTSLYAAAILMMILAGSQTTMAVTCQVTQLAPCASAISSSSPPSSQCCAKIKEQKPCLCQYMKNPSLKAYVSSPNAKKVANACGVPIPKC
;
A
#
# COMPACT_ATOMS: atom_id res chain seq x y z
N MET A 1 -24.75 28.65 -34.51
CA MET A 1 -24.11 29.23 -33.32
C MET A 1 -24.53 28.53 -32.03
N ARG A 2 -25.82 28.46 -31.66
CA ARG A 2 -26.29 27.77 -30.43
C ARG A 2 -25.87 26.30 -30.29
N SER A 3 -25.92 25.51 -31.37
CA SER A 3 -25.51 24.08 -31.35
C SER A 3 -24.03 23.87 -31.03
N ILE A 4 -23.17 24.81 -31.46
CA ILE A 4 -21.70 24.74 -31.26
C ILE A 4 -21.36 25.01 -29.79
N THR A 5 -22.07 25.92 -29.14
CA THR A 5 -21.94 26.16 -27.69
C THR A 5 -22.35 24.95 -26.85
N TYR A 6 -23.40 24.22 -27.23
CA TYR A 6 -23.84 23.03 -26.48
C TYR A 6 -22.84 21.88 -26.57
N THR A 7 -22.27 21.64 -27.76
CA THR A 7 -21.26 20.60 -27.94
C THR A 7 -19.98 20.93 -27.18
N SER A 8 -19.54 22.20 -27.15
CA SER A 8 -18.39 22.63 -26.35
C SER A 8 -18.62 22.46 -24.84
N LEU A 9 -19.81 22.76 -24.32
CA LEU A 9 -20.14 22.57 -22.91
C LEU A 9 -20.13 21.09 -22.50
N TYR A 10 -20.67 20.21 -23.35
CA TYR A 10 -20.67 18.77 -23.12
C TYR A 10 -19.25 18.19 -23.12
N ALA A 11 -18.43 18.60 -24.09
CA ALA A 11 -17.03 18.17 -24.19
C ALA A 11 -16.23 18.61 -22.96
N ALA A 12 -16.43 19.85 -22.49
CA ALA A 12 -15.77 20.36 -21.29
C ALA A 12 -16.20 19.60 -20.02
N ALA A 13 -17.48 19.26 -19.88
CA ALA A 13 -17.98 18.48 -18.74
C ALA A 13 -17.40 17.06 -18.71
N ILE A 14 -17.30 16.40 -19.87
CA ILE A 14 -16.68 15.07 -20.01
C ILE A 14 -15.19 15.14 -19.63
N LEU A 15 -14.48 16.17 -20.10
CA LEU A 15 -13.06 16.37 -19.79
C LEU A 15 -12.85 16.54 -18.28
N MET A 16 -13.67 17.35 -17.60
CA MET A 16 -13.58 17.56 -16.14
C MET A 16 -13.83 16.27 -15.34
N MET A 17 -14.77 15.43 -15.77
CA MET A 17 -15.03 14.13 -15.12
C MET A 17 -13.83 13.17 -15.23
N ILE A 18 -13.13 13.17 -16.36
CA ILE A 18 -11.95 12.32 -16.56
C ILE A 18 -10.79 12.76 -15.67
N LEU A 19 -10.56 14.08 -15.53
CA LEU A 19 -9.50 14.59 -14.65
C LEU A 19 -9.78 14.28 -13.16
N ALA A 20 -11.04 14.32 -12.73
CA ALA A 20 -11.42 13.98 -11.35
C ALA A 20 -11.29 12.48 -11.01
N GLY A 21 -11.31 11.60 -12.03
CA GLY A 21 -11.30 10.14 -11.86
C GLY A 21 -9.91 9.48 -11.84
N SER A 22 -8.84 10.21 -12.18
CA SER A 22 -7.49 9.65 -12.23
C SER A 22 -6.78 9.71 -10.88
N GLN A 23 -7.32 9.03 -9.88
CA GLN A 23 -6.49 8.59 -8.75
C GLN A 23 -5.56 7.51 -9.31
N THR A 24 -4.40 7.90 -9.82
CA THR A 24 -3.32 6.96 -10.10
C THR A 24 -2.93 6.35 -8.76
N THR A 25 -3.58 5.25 -8.38
CA THR A 25 -3.07 4.38 -7.35
C THR A 25 -1.74 3.90 -7.90
N MET A 26 -0.64 4.37 -7.31
CA MET A 26 0.66 3.75 -7.52
C MET A 26 0.44 2.32 -7.06
N ALA A 27 0.21 1.40 -8.01
CA ALA A 27 -0.10 0.02 -7.72
C ALA A 27 1.17 -0.58 -7.12
N VAL A 28 1.30 -0.46 -5.79
CA VAL A 28 2.36 -1.13 -5.05
C VAL A 28 2.22 -2.60 -5.39
N THR A 29 3.23 -3.15 -6.04
CA THR A 29 3.20 -4.57 -6.37
C THR A 29 3.36 -5.35 -5.07
N CYS A 30 2.33 -6.12 -4.72
CA CYS A 30 2.31 -6.90 -3.50
C CYS A 30 3.32 -8.06 -3.59
N GLN A 31 4.56 -7.78 -3.20
CA GLN A 31 5.64 -8.76 -3.12
C GLN A 31 6.25 -8.77 -1.72
N VAL A 32 6.14 -9.92 -1.04
CA VAL A 32 6.69 -10.10 0.32
C VAL A 32 8.21 -9.89 0.37
N THR A 33 8.90 -10.10 -0.75
CA THR A 33 10.35 -9.86 -0.88
C THR A 33 10.74 -8.41 -0.64
N GLN A 34 9.81 -7.46 -0.82
CA GLN A 34 10.02 -6.05 -0.47
C GLN A 34 10.21 -5.86 1.04
N LEU A 35 9.76 -6.80 1.87
CA LEU A 35 9.97 -6.82 3.32
C LEU A 35 11.29 -7.49 3.74
N ALA A 36 12.15 -7.91 2.80
CA ALA A 36 13.46 -8.49 3.11
C ALA A 36 14.32 -7.62 4.07
N PRO A 37 14.32 -6.27 3.99
CA PRO A 37 15.04 -5.43 4.96
C PRO A 37 14.54 -5.56 6.41
N CYS A 38 13.32 -6.08 6.61
CA CYS A 38 12.76 -6.37 7.93
C CYS A 38 13.11 -7.77 8.45
N ALA A 39 13.71 -8.65 7.63
CA ALA A 39 13.95 -10.05 8.00
C ALA A 39 14.74 -10.18 9.30
N SER A 40 15.82 -9.40 9.44
CA SER A 40 16.66 -9.39 10.64
C SER A 40 15.88 -8.93 11.87
N ALA A 41 15.06 -7.87 11.74
CA ALA A 41 14.25 -7.34 12.83
C ALA A 41 13.15 -8.33 13.27
N ILE A 42 12.59 -9.07 12.32
CA ILE A 42 11.58 -10.11 12.59
C ILE A 42 12.21 -11.35 13.24
N SER A 43 13.38 -11.81 12.75
CA SER A 43 14.01 -13.04 13.23
C SER A 43 14.69 -12.86 14.60
N SER A 44 15.36 -11.73 14.81
CA SER A 44 16.19 -11.49 16.00
C SER A 44 15.59 -10.52 17.01
N SER A 45 14.39 -9.96 16.75
CA SER A 45 13.80 -8.87 17.55
C SER A 45 14.69 -7.63 17.66
N SER A 46 15.62 -7.43 16.73
CA SER A 46 16.43 -6.21 16.64
C SER A 46 15.57 -5.02 16.21
N PRO A 47 15.98 -3.78 16.53
CA PRO A 47 15.32 -2.58 16.04
C PRO A 47 15.23 -2.56 14.50
N PRO A 48 14.07 -2.18 13.92
CA PRO A 48 13.95 -2.12 12.47
C PRO A 48 14.80 -1.00 11.89
N SER A 49 15.38 -1.25 10.71
CA SER A 49 16.08 -0.22 9.93
C SER A 49 15.08 0.78 9.33
N SER A 50 15.58 1.97 8.97
CA SER A 50 14.80 2.98 8.24
C SER A 50 14.24 2.41 6.93
N GLN A 51 15.03 1.59 6.23
CA GLN A 51 14.60 0.92 4.99
C GLN A 51 13.49 -0.11 5.24
N CYS A 52 13.56 -0.88 6.34
CA CYS A 52 12.47 -1.76 6.74
C CYS A 52 11.18 -0.95 6.96
N CYS A 53 11.26 0.13 7.74
CA CYS A 53 10.09 0.96 8.01
C CYS A 53 9.53 1.64 6.75
N ALA A 54 10.37 2.05 5.81
CA ALA A 54 9.91 2.57 4.52
C ALA A 54 9.14 1.51 3.73
N LYS A 55 9.70 0.29 3.62
CA LYS A 55 9.11 -0.79 2.82
C LYS A 55 7.82 -1.34 3.39
N ILE A 56 7.72 -1.50 4.72
CA ILE A 56 6.47 -1.96 5.33
C ILE A 56 5.36 -0.90 5.24
N LYS A 57 5.70 0.40 5.24
CA LYS A 57 4.74 1.49 4.98
C LYS A 57 4.24 1.48 3.54
N GLU A 58 5.13 1.24 2.59
CA GLU A 58 4.81 1.10 1.16
C GLU A 58 3.85 -0.08 0.95
N GLN A 59 4.10 -1.21 1.61
CA GLN A 59 3.32 -2.46 1.48
C GLN A 59 2.04 -2.52 2.34
N LYS A 60 1.64 -1.43 3.01
CA LYS A 60 0.38 -1.34 3.79
C LYS A 60 -0.85 -1.94 3.10
N PRO A 61 -1.18 -1.60 1.84
CA PRO A 61 -2.37 -2.16 1.17
C PRO A 61 -2.30 -3.69 0.97
N CYS A 62 -1.10 -4.26 0.97
CA CYS A 62 -0.86 -5.68 0.72
C CYS A 62 -0.86 -6.54 2.00
N LEU A 63 -0.82 -5.93 3.19
CA LEU A 63 -0.69 -6.67 4.46
C LEU A 63 -1.81 -7.69 4.68
N CYS A 64 -3.05 -7.36 4.33
CA CYS A 64 -4.16 -8.32 4.42
C CYS A 64 -3.99 -9.51 3.49
N GLN A 65 -3.49 -9.29 2.28
CA GLN A 65 -3.24 -10.37 1.33
C GLN A 65 -2.17 -11.31 1.86
N TYR A 66 -1.11 -10.77 2.49
CA TYR A 66 -0.08 -11.59 3.14
C TYR A 66 -0.62 -12.36 4.35
N MET A 67 -1.52 -11.78 5.14
CA MET A 67 -2.14 -12.47 6.27
C MET A 67 -3.04 -13.63 5.85
N LYS A 68 -3.70 -13.51 4.69
CA LYS A 68 -4.57 -14.54 4.12
C LYS A 68 -3.78 -15.69 3.49
N ASN A 69 -2.53 -15.47 3.10
CA ASN A 69 -1.66 -16.51 2.56
C ASN A 69 -0.92 -17.23 3.71
N PRO A 70 -1.18 -18.53 3.97
CA PRO A 70 -0.56 -19.27 5.08
C PRO A 70 0.98 -19.24 5.04
N SER A 71 1.58 -19.28 3.85
CA SER A 71 3.03 -19.27 3.65
C SER A 71 3.67 -17.92 3.94
N LEU A 72 2.89 -16.83 3.90
CA LEU A 72 3.36 -15.46 4.11
C LEU A 72 2.95 -14.90 5.48
N LYS A 73 1.95 -15.50 6.11
CA LYS A 73 1.36 -15.06 7.37
C LYS A 73 2.41 -14.83 8.47
N ALA A 74 3.41 -15.71 8.59
CA ALA A 74 4.48 -15.59 9.58
C ALA A 74 5.28 -14.27 9.48
N TYR A 75 5.43 -13.71 8.27
CA TYR A 75 6.19 -12.48 8.04
C TYR A 75 5.45 -11.21 8.49
N VAL A 76 4.13 -11.27 8.65
CA VAL A 76 3.29 -10.10 8.98
C VAL A 76 2.52 -10.24 10.29
N SER A 77 2.26 -11.47 10.75
CA SER A 77 1.43 -11.73 11.92
C SER A 77 2.18 -12.37 13.11
N SER A 78 3.46 -12.71 12.97
CA SER A 78 4.26 -13.20 14.11
C SER A 78 4.42 -12.12 15.20
N PRO A 79 4.72 -12.49 16.45
CA PRO A 79 4.93 -11.52 17.53
C PRO A 79 5.97 -10.46 17.18
N ASN A 80 7.08 -10.85 16.55
CA ASN A 80 8.13 -9.92 16.15
C ASN A 80 7.73 -9.05 14.95
N ALA A 81 7.00 -9.59 13.97
CA ALA A 81 6.44 -8.79 12.89
C ALA A 81 5.50 -7.69 13.41
N LYS A 82 4.67 -8.00 14.41
CA LYS A 82 3.82 -7.01 15.09
C LYS A 82 4.63 -5.94 15.82
N LYS A 83 5.70 -6.34 16.52
CA LYS A 83 6.63 -5.37 17.17
C LYS A 83 7.28 -4.44 16.14
N VAL A 84 7.75 -4.99 15.02
CA VAL A 84 8.34 -4.21 13.91
C VAL A 84 7.32 -3.23 13.34
N ALA A 85 6.09 -3.69 13.06
CA ALA A 85 5.04 -2.82 12.55
C ALA A 85 4.71 -1.67 13.53
N ASN A 86 4.61 -1.97 14.82
CA ASN A 86 4.41 -0.95 15.86
C ASN A 86 5.58 0.05 15.92
N ALA A 87 6.82 -0.44 15.93
CA ALA A 87 8.01 0.42 15.93
C ALA A 87 8.10 1.31 14.69
N CYS A 88 7.61 0.83 13.54
CA CYS A 88 7.55 1.60 12.30
C CYS A 88 6.29 2.47 12.13
N GLY A 89 5.36 2.46 13.09
CA GLY A 89 4.09 3.22 13.01
C GLY A 89 3.15 2.71 11.92
N VAL A 90 3.13 1.39 11.69
CA VAL A 90 2.25 0.73 10.72
C VAL A 90 1.17 -0.04 11.48
N PRO A 91 -0.11 0.39 11.41
CA PRO A 91 -1.19 -0.38 12.00
C PRO A 91 -1.37 -1.69 11.24
N ILE A 92 -1.40 -2.81 11.98
CA ILE A 92 -1.72 -4.12 11.42
C ILE A 92 -3.24 -4.17 11.18
N PRO A 93 -3.71 -4.39 9.94
CA PRO A 93 -5.13 -4.46 9.65
C PRO A 93 -5.78 -5.71 10.24
N LYS A 94 -7.06 -5.60 10.60
CA LYS A 94 -7.92 -6.78 10.84
C LYS A 94 -8.48 -7.22 9.50
N CYS A 95 -8.05 -8.39 9.07
CA CYS A 95 -8.49 -9.11 7.91
C CYS A 95 -8.52 -10.61 8.28
#